data_AF-A0A256IR54-F1
#
_entry.id   AF-A0A256IR54-F1
#
_cell.length_a   1.000
_cell.length_b   1.000
_cell.length_c   1.000
_cell.angle_alpha   90.00
_cell.angle_beta   90.00
_cell.angle_gamma   90.00
#
_symmetry.space_group_name_H-M   'P 1'
#
loop_
_entity.id
_entity.type
_entity.pdbx_description
1 polymer ?
#
loop_
_entity_poly.entity_id
_entity_poly.type
_entity_poly.pdbx_seq_one_letter_code
_entity_poly.pdbx_strand_id
1 'polypeptide(L)'
;MGRKRSRDRSRSGGSGVSRRTVLGVLLAGGASAAGIQSTGAFSSVTGGRGLDLQTAGDENALLGVEPRTGSGGHGDSVPIFTLTNRFDQALTLDRLSVVSSGALGIGHGDLGVSSRTLGPGEQAEIQATLSCGSTVTDEVSVRIRASSPNESVELVRSTTVSCRRSGPDRCPVLPQVSVSVSERARDSIVRDGDISLTNEEVDGDVVSTEGSDGDVGIKNTSITGAVEASGGIGTFTNAEVGKTARANGDVATVKNSVVGGDVVTVSGSDGDVGIKNSKIAGGIESDGGIGTFTNAEVSGTVRANGDVGGSMKNSAVGGDVITVSGSDGDVSIKSSTVCGTIRADGGVGELKNTDVGGDVVSNGDVAVGNGSKVTGDVTTNDDGDVAVSNGSTVGGSVDADGDVTISGTVEGDVTATGDVTIESSGTVLGDVTADGDVTVDGTVEGDVSAGGDIDGKNSESGDDEDDDDDDEDDDDDDDDDDDDDDEDDDDDDDDDDDDDEDGNNGNGRGNNGNGRGRGNDDEEDD
;
A
#
# COMPACT_ATOMS: atom_id res chain seq x y z
N MET A 1 -24.06 -62.64 -18.16
CA MET A 1 -23.67 -63.07 -16.79
C MET A 1 -23.55 -61.79 -15.94
N GLY A 2 -23.93 -61.68 -14.66
CA GLY A 2 -24.71 -62.58 -13.83
C GLY A 2 -24.60 -62.33 -12.30
N ARG A 3 -25.40 -61.39 -11.72
CA ARG A 3 -25.76 -61.26 -10.26
C ARG A 3 -24.63 -60.78 -9.30
N LYS A 4 -24.86 -60.24 -8.08
CA LYS A 4 -25.99 -59.53 -7.38
C LYS A 4 -25.53 -59.05 -5.96
N ARG A 5 -25.96 -57.85 -5.52
CA ARG A 5 -26.32 -57.42 -4.12
C ARG A 5 -25.19 -57.46 -3.04
N SER A 6 -25.23 -56.77 -1.88
CA SER A 6 -26.17 -55.87 -1.15
C SER A 6 -25.33 -54.87 -0.29
N ARG A 7 -25.71 -53.65 0.13
CA ARG A 7 -26.93 -53.04 0.73
C ARG A 7 -27.14 -53.19 2.26
N ASP A 8 -27.62 -52.07 2.82
CA ASP A 8 -28.34 -51.82 4.10
C ASP A 8 -27.54 -51.74 5.42
N ARG A 9 -27.75 -50.80 6.37
CA ARG A 9 -28.29 -49.39 6.36
C ARG A 9 -28.36 -48.75 7.78
N SER A 10 -27.94 -47.48 7.93
CA SER A 10 -28.28 -46.61 9.08
C SER A 10 -28.17 -45.12 8.66
N ARG A 11 -29.15 -44.21 8.85
CA ARG A 11 -29.86 -43.73 10.06
C ARG A 11 -28.91 -43.16 11.13
N SER A 12 -29.17 -42.01 11.78
CA SER A 12 -30.11 -40.89 11.56
C SER A 12 -29.88 -39.85 12.66
N GLY A 13 -29.96 -38.55 12.38
CA GLY A 13 -30.00 -37.54 13.45
C GLY A 13 -29.73 -36.13 12.93
N GLY A 14 -30.76 -35.30 12.88
CA GLY A 14 -30.63 -33.87 12.64
C GLY A 14 -31.69 -33.11 13.43
N SER A 15 -31.38 -31.87 13.81
CA SER A 15 -32.36 -30.88 14.25
C SER A 15 -31.78 -29.49 14.08
N GLY A 16 -32.41 -28.65 13.26
CA GLY A 16 -32.04 -27.26 13.12
C GLY A 16 -32.93 -26.31 13.92
N VAL A 17 -32.37 -25.15 14.26
CA VAL A 17 -32.95 -23.82 13.96
C VAL A 17 -34.40 -23.55 14.41
N SER A 18 -34.50 -22.90 15.59
CA SER A 18 -35.16 -21.59 15.78
C SER A 18 -36.66 -21.46 16.14
N ARG A 19 -36.94 -20.23 16.64
CA ARG A 19 -38.21 -19.48 16.82
C ARG A 19 -39.04 -19.68 18.10
N ARG A 20 -38.96 -18.64 18.93
CA ARG A 20 -40.06 -17.78 19.44
C ARG A 20 -41.45 -18.41 19.69
N THR A 21 -42.02 -18.11 20.88
CA THR A 21 -43.38 -17.50 21.10
C THR A 21 -44.21 -18.17 22.22
N VAL A 22 -44.30 -17.47 23.36
CA VAL A 22 -45.51 -17.08 24.14
C VAL A 22 -46.56 -18.13 24.58
N LEU A 23 -47.22 -17.81 25.71
CA LEU A 23 -48.27 -18.52 26.47
C LEU A 23 -47.77 -19.74 27.28
N GLY A 24 -48.14 -19.91 28.56
CA GLY A 24 -49.09 -19.16 29.39
C GLY A 24 -50.11 -20.09 30.04
N VAL A 25 -49.85 -20.56 31.27
CA VAL A 25 -50.77 -21.41 32.04
C VAL A 25 -50.81 -20.96 33.51
N LEU A 26 -52.02 -20.84 34.05
CA LEU A 26 -52.34 -20.41 35.40
C LEU A 26 -52.55 -21.62 36.35
N LEU A 27 -52.15 -21.42 37.61
CA LEU A 27 -52.83 -21.84 38.86
C LEU A 27 -53.46 -23.25 38.97
N ALA A 28 -52.81 -24.13 39.74
CA ALA A 28 -53.38 -24.98 40.82
C ALA A 28 -52.23 -25.76 41.49
N GLY A 29 -52.22 -26.13 42.77
CA GLY A 29 -53.18 -25.87 43.86
C GLY A 29 -53.02 -26.92 44.98
N GLY A 30 -52.34 -26.56 46.08
CA GLY A 30 -52.21 -27.34 47.32
C GLY A 30 -51.29 -28.58 47.30
N ALA A 31 -50.97 -29.25 48.41
CA ALA A 31 -50.89 -28.83 49.83
C ALA A 31 -50.45 -30.03 50.70
N SER A 32 -49.34 -29.95 51.45
CA SER A 32 -49.18 -30.75 52.70
C SER A 32 -47.92 -30.43 53.53
N ALA A 33 -48.17 -30.02 54.78
CA ALA A 33 -47.44 -30.38 56.00
C ALA A 33 -45.90 -30.26 56.08
N ALA A 34 -45.44 -29.20 56.75
CA ALA A 34 -44.36 -29.30 57.74
C ALA A 34 -44.65 -28.34 58.90
N GLY A 35 -44.65 -28.86 60.13
CA GLY A 35 -44.69 -28.05 61.33
C GLY A 35 -43.77 -28.65 62.38
N ILE A 36 -42.91 -27.82 62.97
CA ILE A 36 -42.53 -27.75 64.39
C ILE A 36 -41.26 -26.88 64.50
N GLN A 37 -41.49 -25.65 64.95
CA GLN A 37 -40.76 -24.88 65.96
C GLN A 37 -39.23 -25.12 66.14
N SER A 38 -38.47 -24.03 65.95
CA SER A 38 -37.69 -23.47 67.07
C SER A 38 -37.64 -21.94 66.97
N THR A 39 -37.59 -21.26 68.11
CA THR A 39 -37.84 -19.81 68.23
C THR A 39 -36.56 -19.00 68.26
N GLY A 40 -36.43 -18.01 67.37
CA GLY A 40 -35.45 -16.92 67.47
C GLY A 40 -36.16 -15.58 67.27
N ALA A 41 -36.49 -14.89 68.36
CA ALA A 41 -37.23 -13.64 68.30
C ALA A 41 -36.29 -12.43 68.22
N PHE A 42 -36.14 -11.85 67.03
CA PHE A 42 -35.75 -10.45 66.87
C PHE A 42 -36.64 -9.79 65.83
N SER A 43 -37.42 -8.80 66.26
CA SER A 43 -38.26 -7.99 65.39
C SER A 43 -37.41 -7.00 64.59
N SER A 44 -36.89 -7.41 63.43
CA SER A 44 -36.39 -6.44 62.46
C SER A 44 -37.58 -5.71 61.84
N VAL A 45 -37.70 -4.43 62.15
CA VAL A 45 -38.62 -3.53 61.44
C VAL A 45 -38.10 -3.39 60.01
N THR A 46 -38.76 -4.05 59.06
CA THR A 46 -38.49 -3.86 57.62
C THR A 46 -38.97 -2.47 57.20
N GLY A 47 -38.19 -1.44 57.55
CA GLY A 47 -38.35 -0.11 57.00
C GLY A 47 -38.00 -0.17 55.52
N GLY A 48 -39.02 -0.08 54.67
CA GLY A 48 -38.87 -0.08 53.22
C GLY A 48 -38.10 1.14 52.73
N ARG A 49 -36.78 1.03 52.65
CA ARG A 49 -35.97 1.76 51.66
C ARG A 49 -35.48 0.77 50.63
N GLY A 50 -36.39 0.42 49.72
CA GLY A 50 -36.02 -0.15 48.44
C GLY A 50 -35.31 0.92 47.63
N LEU A 51 -34.00 1.07 47.85
CA LEU A 51 -33.13 1.75 46.91
C LEU A 51 -32.88 0.79 45.75
N ASP A 52 -33.86 0.72 44.86
CA ASP A 52 -33.68 0.19 43.52
C ASP A 52 -32.77 1.16 42.76
N LEU A 53 -31.45 0.95 42.87
CA LEU A 53 -30.44 1.72 42.16
C LEU A 53 -30.44 1.30 40.69
N GLN A 54 -31.50 1.70 39.97
CA GLN A 54 -31.55 1.60 38.53
C GLN A 54 -30.48 2.54 37.96
N THR A 55 -29.42 1.95 37.40
CA THR A 55 -28.40 2.68 36.66
C THR A 55 -29.04 3.25 35.40
N ALA A 56 -29.19 4.57 35.33
CA ALA A 56 -29.58 5.24 34.10
C ALA A 56 -28.53 4.97 32.99
N GLY A 57 -28.99 4.75 31.77
CA GLY A 57 -28.11 4.76 30.59
C GLY A 57 -27.52 6.16 30.35
N ASP A 58 -26.43 6.24 29.58
CA ASP A 58 -25.59 7.44 29.49
C ASP A 58 -26.30 8.70 28.98
N GLU A 59 -27.32 8.52 28.14
CA GLU A 59 -28.27 9.56 27.71
C GLU A 59 -29.01 10.25 28.87
N ASN A 60 -29.22 9.55 29.98
CA ASN A 60 -29.98 9.99 31.15
C ASN A 60 -29.14 10.01 32.45
N ALA A 61 -27.85 9.70 32.38
CA ALA A 61 -26.94 9.77 33.52
C ALA A 61 -26.63 11.23 33.92
N LEU A 62 -26.35 11.47 35.21
CA LEU A 62 -26.01 12.80 35.74
C LEU A 62 -24.69 13.34 35.19
N LEU A 63 -23.75 12.45 34.85
CA LEU A 63 -22.66 12.74 33.92
C LEU A 63 -22.98 12.01 32.61
N GLY A 64 -23.34 12.75 31.57
CA GLY A 64 -23.48 12.20 30.23
C GLY A 64 -22.10 11.93 29.62
N VAL A 65 -21.94 10.77 29.01
CA VAL A 65 -20.74 10.42 28.23
C VAL A 65 -21.20 9.88 26.89
N GLU A 66 -21.00 10.65 25.83
CA GLU A 66 -21.34 10.27 24.47
C GLU A 66 -20.06 9.80 23.75
N PRO A 67 -19.98 8.52 23.33
CA PRO A 67 -18.82 8.01 22.61
C PRO A 67 -18.74 8.63 21.22
N ARG A 68 -17.53 8.97 20.81
CA ARG A 68 -17.23 9.46 19.47
C ARG A 68 -16.27 8.50 18.78
N THR A 69 -16.60 8.11 17.55
CA THR A 69 -15.68 7.39 16.67
C THR A 69 -14.68 8.37 16.09
N GLY A 70 -13.47 8.41 16.67
CA GLY A 70 -12.37 9.25 16.18
C GLY A 70 -11.64 8.58 15.02
N SER A 71 -11.25 9.35 14.00
CA SER A 71 -10.32 8.89 12.97
C SER A 71 -9.40 10.01 12.53
N GLY A 72 -8.10 9.74 12.44
CA GLY A 72 -7.04 10.69 12.14
C GLY A 72 -5.75 9.99 11.71
N GLY A 73 -4.74 10.78 11.34
CA GLY A 73 -3.38 10.34 11.04
C GLY A 73 -2.49 10.21 12.29
N HIS A 74 -1.24 9.81 12.10
CA HIS A 74 -0.19 9.97 13.11
C HIS A 74 -0.08 11.47 13.50
N GLY A 75 -0.10 11.76 14.81
CA GLY A 75 -0.03 13.11 15.36
C GLY A 75 -1.37 13.84 15.49
N ASP A 76 -2.47 13.32 14.91
CA ASP A 76 -3.79 13.97 15.01
C ASP A 76 -4.38 13.85 16.42
N SER A 77 -4.97 14.93 16.93
CA SER A 77 -5.79 14.93 18.16
C SER A 77 -7.27 14.77 17.82
N VAL A 78 -7.83 13.58 18.04
CA VAL A 78 -9.22 13.26 17.68
C VAL A 78 -10.14 13.21 18.91
N PRO A 79 -11.37 13.76 18.84
CA PRO A 79 -12.33 13.68 19.96
C PRO A 79 -12.89 12.26 20.08
N ILE A 80 -12.77 11.67 21.27
CA ILE A 80 -13.18 10.28 21.56
C ILE A 80 -14.40 10.18 22.50
N PHE A 81 -14.63 11.19 23.36
CA PHE A 81 -15.85 11.28 24.16
C PHE A 81 -16.29 12.74 24.31
N THR A 82 -17.60 12.98 24.24
CA THR A 82 -18.21 14.24 24.70
C THR A 82 -18.83 14.02 26.07
N LEU A 83 -18.31 14.73 27.07
CA LEU A 83 -18.84 14.77 28.44
C LEU A 83 -19.90 15.86 28.53
N THR A 84 -21.00 15.60 29.24
CA THR A 84 -22.02 16.61 29.57
C THR A 84 -22.30 16.58 31.08
N ASN A 85 -22.08 17.68 31.79
CA ASN A 85 -22.49 17.79 33.18
C ASN A 85 -24.00 18.04 33.27
N ARG A 86 -24.78 17.10 33.83
CA ARG A 86 -26.22 17.24 34.09
C ARG A 86 -26.55 17.34 35.58
N PHE A 87 -25.55 17.53 36.45
CA PHE A 87 -25.76 17.93 37.85
C PHE A 87 -26.16 19.41 37.93
N ASP A 88 -26.76 19.81 39.07
CA ASP A 88 -27.09 21.19 39.39
C ASP A 88 -25.90 22.01 39.92
N GLN A 89 -24.73 21.36 40.07
CA GLN A 89 -23.48 21.92 40.56
C GLN A 89 -22.34 21.68 39.57
N ALA A 90 -21.26 22.45 39.71
CA ALA A 90 -20.07 22.26 38.90
C ALA A 90 -19.34 20.95 39.26
N LEU A 91 -18.88 20.22 38.24
CA LEU A 91 -18.02 19.05 38.36
C LEU A 91 -16.58 19.39 37.97
N THR A 92 -15.61 18.81 38.68
CA THR A 92 -14.19 18.81 38.30
C THR A 92 -13.78 17.41 37.86
N LEU A 93 -13.01 17.31 36.78
CA LEU A 93 -12.42 16.07 36.27
C LEU A 93 -11.12 15.77 37.03
N ASP A 94 -11.23 14.90 38.03
CA ASP A 94 -10.14 14.54 38.95
C ASP A 94 -9.19 13.48 38.37
N ARG A 95 -9.71 12.57 37.53
CA ARG A 95 -8.94 11.50 36.90
C ARG A 95 -9.44 11.24 35.49
N LEU A 96 -8.49 11.20 34.57
CA LEU A 96 -8.64 10.71 33.21
C LEU A 96 -7.47 9.75 32.99
N SER A 97 -7.74 8.50 32.62
CA SER A 97 -6.67 7.51 32.40
C SER A 97 -7.14 6.42 31.44
N VAL A 98 -6.30 6.08 30.45
CA VAL A 98 -6.52 4.89 29.61
C VAL A 98 -6.54 3.63 30.48
N VAL A 99 -7.42 2.71 30.15
CA VAL A 99 -7.52 1.35 30.72
C VAL A 99 -6.95 0.34 29.73
N SER A 100 -7.27 0.51 28.45
CA SER A 100 -6.66 -0.17 27.31
C SER A 100 -6.85 0.68 26.05
N SER A 101 -5.90 0.60 25.13
CA SER A 101 -5.95 1.21 23.79
C SER A 101 -5.69 0.19 22.67
N GLY A 102 -5.51 -1.09 23.02
CA GLY A 102 -5.22 -2.16 22.08
C GLY A 102 -3.94 -1.85 21.29
N ALA A 103 -3.98 -2.07 19.98
CA ALA A 103 -2.86 -1.78 19.07
C ALA A 103 -2.67 -0.28 18.75
N LEU A 104 -3.48 0.64 19.30
CA LEU A 104 -3.32 2.09 19.10
C LEU A 104 -2.25 2.74 19.99
N GLY A 105 -1.70 2.03 20.99
CA GLY A 105 -0.63 2.54 21.86
C GLY A 105 -0.96 3.73 22.79
N ILE A 106 -2.12 4.39 22.64
CA ILE A 106 -2.54 5.60 23.35
C ILE A 106 -2.36 5.43 24.87
N GLY A 107 -1.54 6.30 25.48
CA GLY A 107 -1.25 6.33 26.91
C GLY A 107 -1.92 7.50 27.64
N HIS A 108 -1.46 7.79 28.86
CA HIS A 108 -1.98 8.91 29.65
C HIS A 108 -1.50 10.28 29.12
N GLY A 109 -0.32 10.35 28.50
CA GLY A 109 0.20 11.60 27.92
C GLY A 109 -0.66 12.12 26.77
N ASP A 110 -1.31 11.20 26.07
CA ASP A 110 -2.02 11.43 24.81
C ASP A 110 -3.49 11.84 25.02
N LEU A 111 -4.00 11.80 26.25
CA LEU A 111 -5.37 12.21 26.56
C LEU A 111 -5.47 13.70 26.93
N GLY A 112 -6.00 14.49 26.00
CA GLY A 112 -6.41 15.88 26.21
C GLY A 112 -7.84 16.00 26.73
N VAL A 113 -8.16 17.13 27.37
CA VAL A 113 -9.55 17.52 27.67
C VAL A 113 -9.76 19.02 27.49
N SER A 114 -10.84 19.43 26.82
CA SER A 114 -11.08 20.84 26.49
C SER A 114 -11.43 21.72 27.69
N SER A 115 -12.01 21.15 28.75
CA SER A 115 -12.14 21.79 30.07
C SER A 115 -12.04 20.78 31.21
N ARG A 116 -11.35 21.15 32.29
CA ARG A 116 -11.28 20.35 33.54
C ARG A 116 -12.43 20.59 34.51
N THR A 117 -13.21 21.67 34.32
CA THR A 117 -14.34 22.01 35.18
C THR A 117 -15.55 22.30 34.31
N LEU A 118 -16.67 21.64 34.63
CA LEU A 118 -17.92 21.72 33.89
C LEU A 118 -19.00 22.32 34.78
N GLY A 119 -19.54 23.48 34.43
CA GLY A 119 -20.76 24.01 35.01
C GLY A 119 -22.00 23.18 34.66
N PRO A 120 -23.15 23.41 35.31
CA PRO A 120 -24.42 22.75 34.98
C PRO A 120 -24.81 22.96 33.51
N GLY A 121 -24.98 21.86 32.77
CA GLY A 121 -25.28 21.87 31.33
C GLY A 121 -24.08 22.08 30.39
N GLU A 122 -22.87 22.27 30.93
CA GLU A 122 -21.66 22.46 30.14
C GLU A 122 -21.12 21.13 29.59
N GLN A 123 -20.37 21.21 28.48
CA GLN A 123 -19.74 20.07 27.82
C GLN A 123 -18.23 20.23 27.72
N ALA A 124 -17.50 19.10 27.74
CA ALA A 124 -16.09 19.03 27.39
C ALA A 124 -15.86 17.84 26.47
N GLU A 125 -14.85 17.94 25.61
CA GLU A 125 -14.38 16.82 24.79
C GLU A 125 -13.13 16.24 25.42
N ILE A 126 -13.11 14.92 25.59
CA ILE A 126 -11.87 14.16 25.75
C ILE A 126 -11.35 13.89 24.35
N GLN A 127 -10.11 14.29 24.11
CA GLN A 127 -9.40 14.04 22.85
C GLN A 127 -8.25 13.06 23.10
N ALA A 128 -7.90 12.27 22.08
CA ALA A 128 -6.72 11.42 22.08
C ALA A 128 -5.81 11.84 20.93
N THR A 129 -4.55 12.16 21.24
CA THR A 129 -3.49 12.22 20.24
C THR A 129 -3.22 10.80 19.74
N LEU A 130 -3.18 10.63 18.43
CA LEU A 130 -2.92 9.34 17.80
C LEU A 130 -1.44 9.19 17.48
N SER A 131 -0.88 8.01 17.76
CA SER A 131 0.42 7.61 17.26
C SER A 131 0.28 6.20 16.70
N CYS A 132 0.53 6.03 15.41
CA CYS A 132 0.54 4.73 14.75
C CYS A 132 1.59 4.68 13.64
N GLY A 133 2.28 3.54 13.53
CA GLY A 133 3.13 3.20 12.39
C GLY A 133 2.37 2.55 11.25
N SER A 134 1.17 2.01 11.50
CA SER A 134 0.32 1.34 10.50
C SER A 134 -1.14 1.77 10.62
N THR A 135 -1.96 1.45 9.62
CA THR A 135 -3.41 1.72 9.69
C THR A 135 -4.10 0.71 10.61
N VAL A 136 -4.52 1.18 11.78
CA VAL A 136 -5.09 0.36 12.86
C VAL A 136 -6.43 0.94 13.34
N THR A 137 -7.38 0.07 13.67
CA THR A 137 -8.67 0.46 14.24
C THR A 137 -9.00 -0.46 15.41
N ASP A 138 -9.11 0.11 16.61
CA ASP A 138 -9.22 -0.65 17.86
C ASP A 138 -10.09 0.08 18.91
N GLU A 139 -10.40 -0.59 20.02
CA GLU A 139 -11.21 -0.06 21.10
C GLU A 139 -10.36 0.63 22.19
N VAL A 140 -10.60 1.93 22.40
CA VAL A 140 -9.99 2.72 23.46
C VAL A 140 -10.94 2.79 24.65
N SER A 141 -10.57 2.13 25.75
CA SER A 141 -11.26 2.19 27.04
C SER A 141 -10.63 3.24 27.95
N VAL A 142 -11.41 4.22 28.39
CA VAL A 142 -10.96 5.31 29.27
C VAL A 142 -11.74 5.30 30.59
N ARG A 143 -11.02 5.41 31.70
CA ARG A 143 -11.57 5.63 33.05
C ARG A 143 -11.67 7.13 33.32
N ILE A 144 -12.87 7.56 33.66
CA ILE A 144 -13.24 8.95 33.91
C ILE A 144 -13.74 9.05 35.36
N ARG A 145 -13.15 9.95 36.15
CA ARG A 145 -13.63 10.31 37.49
C ARG A 145 -13.89 11.81 37.58
N ALA A 146 -15.12 12.16 37.89
CA ALA A 146 -15.55 13.54 38.14
C ALA A 146 -16.04 13.68 39.58
N SER A 147 -15.82 14.83 40.22
CA SER A 147 -16.39 15.11 41.54
C SER A 147 -16.87 16.55 41.72
N SER A 148 -17.79 16.69 42.67
CA SER A 148 -18.17 17.93 43.35
C SER A 148 -17.82 17.80 44.84
N PRO A 149 -17.98 18.85 45.67
CA PRO A 149 -17.76 18.75 47.11
C PRO A 149 -18.62 17.70 47.85
N ASN A 150 -19.73 17.25 47.24
CA ASN A 150 -20.71 16.36 47.88
C ASN A 150 -20.86 15.00 47.17
N GLU A 151 -20.48 14.90 45.89
CA GLU A 151 -20.79 13.76 45.02
C GLU A 151 -19.61 13.42 44.11
N SER A 152 -19.46 12.16 43.74
CA SER A 152 -18.42 11.73 42.79
C SER A 152 -18.92 10.61 41.88
N VAL A 153 -18.58 10.71 40.60
CA VAL A 153 -18.87 9.70 39.58
C VAL A 153 -17.56 9.12 39.09
N GLU A 154 -17.45 7.79 39.06
CA GLU A 154 -16.33 7.08 38.45
C GLU A 154 -16.88 5.99 37.54
N LEU A 155 -16.42 5.97 36.29
CA LEU A 155 -16.89 5.05 35.25
C LEU A 155 -15.78 4.75 34.24
N VAL A 156 -15.93 3.63 33.54
CA VAL A 156 -15.11 3.28 32.37
C VAL A 156 -16.03 3.29 31.14
N ARG A 157 -15.59 3.90 30.04
CA ARG A 157 -16.27 3.88 28.75
C ARG A 157 -15.30 3.55 27.66
N SER A 158 -15.80 2.90 26.62
CA SER A 158 -15.03 2.56 25.45
C SER A 158 -15.65 3.14 24.18
N THR A 159 -14.80 3.36 23.18
CA THR A 159 -15.18 3.79 21.84
C THR A 159 -14.17 3.24 20.84
N THR A 160 -14.56 3.07 19.58
CA THR A 160 -13.65 2.67 18.51
C THR A 160 -12.91 3.88 17.96
N VAL A 161 -11.59 3.77 17.80
CA VAL A 161 -10.73 4.81 17.24
C VAL A 161 -9.93 4.22 16.09
N SER A 162 -9.75 4.98 15.02
CA SER A 162 -9.03 4.57 13.82
C SER A 162 -7.85 5.50 13.56
N CYS A 163 -6.63 5.02 13.82
CA CYS A 163 -5.42 5.71 13.39
C CYS A 163 -5.04 5.19 12.01
N ARG A 164 -5.00 6.07 11.03
CA ARG A 164 -4.56 5.76 9.67
C ARG A 164 -3.10 6.16 9.54
N ARG A 165 -2.30 5.33 8.88
CA ARG A 165 -1.00 5.80 8.38
C ARG A 165 -1.25 6.98 7.45
N SER A 166 -0.50 8.08 7.60
CA SER A 166 -0.70 9.26 6.75
C SER A 166 -0.15 8.97 5.35
N GLY A 167 -1.01 8.44 4.48
CA GLY A 167 -0.71 8.31 3.06
C GLY A 167 -0.59 9.67 2.37
N PRO A 168 -0.26 9.69 1.06
CA PRO A 168 0.01 10.92 0.33
C PRO A 168 -1.21 11.87 0.28
N ASP A 169 -0.96 13.19 0.33
CA ASP A 169 -1.98 14.25 0.34
C ASP A 169 -2.94 14.23 -0.88
N ARG A 170 -2.58 13.50 -1.94
CA ARG A 170 -3.37 13.38 -3.18
C ARG A 170 -4.19 12.08 -3.26
N CYS A 171 -4.28 11.31 -2.17
CA CYS A 171 -5.01 10.06 -2.10
C CYS A 171 -6.34 10.20 -1.34
N PRO A 172 -7.43 9.54 -1.79
CA PRO A 172 -7.56 8.74 -3.01
C PRO A 172 -7.72 9.60 -4.28
N VAL A 173 -7.22 9.10 -5.41
CA VAL A 173 -7.34 9.76 -6.72
C VAL A 173 -8.70 9.43 -7.33
N LEU A 174 -9.62 10.41 -7.35
CA LEU A 174 -11.00 10.26 -7.85
C LEU A 174 -11.31 11.30 -8.95
N PRO A 175 -10.81 11.12 -10.19
CA PRO A 175 -11.06 12.03 -11.28
C PRO A 175 -12.57 12.10 -11.58
N GLN A 176 -13.09 13.33 -11.69
CA GLN A 176 -14.49 13.54 -12.05
C GLN A 176 -14.67 13.30 -13.55
N VAL A 177 -15.41 12.26 -13.90
CA VAL A 177 -15.73 11.91 -15.29
C VAL A 177 -17.25 11.90 -15.49
N SER A 178 -17.71 12.70 -16.44
CA SER A 178 -19.09 12.72 -16.90
C SER A 178 -19.11 13.03 -18.39
N VAL A 179 -19.55 12.07 -19.21
CA VAL A 179 -19.67 12.25 -20.66
C VAL A 179 -21.15 12.41 -21.00
N SER A 180 -21.48 13.41 -21.82
CA SER A 180 -22.85 13.68 -22.27
C SER A 180 -22.83 14.20 -23.69
N VAL A 181 -23.79 13.75 -24.50
CA VAL A 181 -23.92 14.13 -25.91
C VAL A 181 -25.29 14.74 -26.20
N SER A 182 -25.44 15.44 -27.32
CA SER A 182 -26.72 16.02 -27.72
C SER A 182 -27.74 14.98 -28.23
N GLU A 183 -29.02 15.35 -28.29
CA GLU A 183 -30.09 14.56 -28.94
C GLU A 183 -29.86 14.27 -30.45
N ARG A 184 -28.77 14.78 -31.05
CA ARG A 184 -28.35 14.53 -32.44
C ARG A 184 -27.14 13.61 -32.54
N ALA A 185 -26.65 13.09 -31.42
CA ALA A 185 -25.61 12.08 -31.42
C ALA A 185 -26.00 10.90 -32.32
N ARG A 186 -24.99 10.26 -32.89
CA ARG A 186 -25.18 9.02 -33.64
C ARG A 186 -25.46 7.89 -32.64
N ASP A 187 -26.35 6.97 -33.00
CA ASP A 187 -26.43 5.68 -32.28
C ASP A 187 -25.07 4.94 -32.37
N SER A 188 -24.89 3.91 -31.54
CA SER A 188 -23.73 3.02 -31.52
C SER A 188 -23.20 2.66 -32.92
N ILE A 189 -21.89 2.73 -33.10
CA ILE A 189 -21.22 2.48 -34.38
C ILE A 189 -20.55 1.11 -34.31
N VAL A 190 -21.03 0.15 -35.11
CA VAL A 190 -20.34 -1.12 -35.33
C VAL A 190 -19.96 -1.21 -36.80
N ARG A 191 -18.67 -1.44 -37.10
CA ARG A 191 -18.15 -1.50 -38.48
C ARG A 191 -17.05 -2.56 -38.63
N ASP A 192 -16.94 -3.09 -39.84
CA ASP A 192 -15.85 -3.96 -40.28
C ASP A 192 -14.67 -3.11 -40.76
N GLY A 193 -13.47 -3.36 -40.24
CA GLY A 193 -12.27 -2.56 -40.46
C GLY A 193 -12.27 -1.22 -39.72
N ASP A 194 -11.38 -0.31 -40.13
CA ASP A 194 -11.10 0.95 -39.44
C ASP A 194 -12.34 1.80 -39.17
N ILE A 195 -12.32 2.54 -38.06
CA ILE A 195 -13.27 3.58 -37.69
C ILE A 195 -12.49 4.87 -37.44
N SER A 196 -12.96 5.99 -38.00
CA SER A 196 -12.38 7.31 -37.75
C SER A 196 -13.49 8.31 -37.46
N LEU A 197 -13.47 8.88 -36.25
CA LEU A 197 -14.44 9.83 -35.74
C LEU A 197 -13.73 11.16 -35.51
N THR A 198 -14.27 12.26 -36.06
CA THR A 198 -13.66 13.58 -35.91
C THR A 198 -14.70 14.69 -35.82
N ASN A 199 -14.78 15.35 -34.66
CA ASN A 199 -15.84 16.30 -34.31
C ASN A 199 -17.23 15.65 -34.31
N GLU A 200 -17.34 14.44 -33.74
CA GLU A 200 -18.59 13.67 -33.69
C GLU A 200 -19.12 13.48 -32.25
N GLU A 201 -20.39 13.14 -32.14
CA GLU A 201 -21.03 12.70 -30.89
C GLU A 201 -21.65 11.31 -31.13
N VAL A 202 -21.40 10.37 -30.22
CA VAL A 202 -21.97 9.00 -30.27
C VAL A 202 -22.66 8.70 -28.94
N ASP A 203 -23.94 8.35 -28.99
CA ASP A 203 -24.66 7.78 -27.85
C ASP A 203 -24.66 6.26 -27.96
N GLY A 204 -23.85 5.63 -27.12
CA GLY A 204 -23.55 4.20 -27.17
C GLY A 204 -22.10 3.90 -27.57
N ASP A 205 -21.88 2.66 -27.98
CA ASP A 205 -20.55 2.06 -28.11
C ASP A 205 -19.98 2.19 -29.54
N VAL A 206 -18.66 2.22 -29.68
CA VAL A 206 -17.93 2.26 -30.96
C VAL A 206 -17.05 1.02 -31.07
N VAL A 207 -17.39 0.12 -32.00
CA VAL A 207 -16.82 -1.23 -32.09
C VAL A 207 -16.33 -1.50 -33.51
N SER A 208 -15.03 -1.72 -33.67
CA SER A 208 -14.48 -2.39 -34.85
C SER A 208 -14.68 -3.90 -34.71
N THR A 209 -15.06 -4.57 -35.79
CA THR A 209 -15.52 -5.96 -35.74
C THR A 209 -14.38 -6.92 -35.43
N GLU A 210 -14.63 -7.92 -34.60
CA GLU A 210 -13.64 -8.95 -34.22
C GLU A 210 -13.04 -9.64 -35.47
N GLY A 211 -11.71 -9.73 -35.53
CA GLY A 211 -10.98 -10.32 -36.65
C GLY A 211 -10.92 -9.47 -37.92
N SER A 212 -11.26 -8.18 -37.86
CA SER A 212 -11.08 -7.23 -38.99
C SER A 212 -9.79 -6.42 -38.92
N ASP A 213 -8.96 -6.63 -37.89
CA ASP A 213 -7.73 -5.89 -37.58
C ASP A 213 -7.90 -4.35 -37.67
N GLY A 214 -9.09 -3.86 -37.31
CA GLY A 214 -9.54 -2.51 -37.63
C GLY A 214 -9.25 -1.51 -36.53
N ASP A 215 -8.57 -0.43 -36.89
CA ASP A 215 -8.17 0.62 -35.96
C ASP A 215 -9.32 1.56 -35.60
N VAL A 216 -9.32 2.14 -34.40
CA VAL A 216 -10.27 3.19 -34.02
C VAL A 216 -9.55 4.52 -33.74
N GLY A 217 -9.80 5.52 -34.59
CA GLY A 217 -9.31 6.89 -34.42
C GLY A 217 -10.40 7.83 -33.90
N ILE A 218 -10.11 8.54 -32.80
CA ILE A 218 -11.05 9.41 -32.07
C ILE A 218 -10.41 10.77 -31.81
N LYS A 219 -11.01 11.83 -32.37
CA LYS A 219 -10.52 13.20 -32.24
C LYS A 219 -11.65 14.21 -32.06
N ASN A 220 -11.60 15.04 -31.02
CA ASN A 220 -12.66 16.04 -30.75
C ASN A 220 -14.06 15.40 -30.65
N THR A 221 -14.17 14.22 -30.05
CA THR A 221 -15.36 13.37 -30.14
C THR A 221 -15.77 12.88 -28.76
N SER A 222 -17.07 12.94 -28.45
CA SER A 222 -17.66 12.43 -27.21
C SER A 222 -18.48 11.17 -27.49
N ILE A 223 -18.24 10.11 -26.71
CA ILE A 223 -18.81 8.77 -26.85
C ILE A 223 -19.34 8.36 -25.47
N THR A 224 -20.65 8.17 -25.30
CA THR A 224 -21.20 7.79 -23.98
C THR A 224 -20.91 6.33 -23.60
N GLY A 225 -20.61 5.49 -24.59
CA GLY A 225 -20.30 4.08 -24.43
C GLY A 225 -18.80 3.75 -24.31
N ALA A 226 -18.49 2.52 -24.67
CA ALA A 226 -17.15 1.96 -24.78
C ALA A 226 -16.56 2.16 -26.19
N VAL A 227 -15.25 2.00 -26.28
CA VAL A 227 -14.51 1.92 -27.54
C VAL A 227 -13.82 0.56 -27.58
N GLU A 228 -14.05 -0.21 -28.65
CA GLU A 228 -13.44 -1.52 -28.87
C GLU A 228 -12.81 -1.55 -30.28
N ALA A 229 -11.49 -1.63 -30.35
CA ALA A 229 -10.74 -1.81 -31.60
C ALA A 229 -10.29 -3.26 -31.73
N SER A 230 -10.43 -3.84 -32.93
CA SER A 230 -9.90 -5.17 -33.25
C SER A 230 -8.46 -5.12 -33.77
N GLY A 231 -7.99 -3.93 -34.15
CA GLY A 231 -6.59 -3.51 -34.13
C GLY A 231 -6.32 -2.52 -32.98
N GLY A 232 -5.62 -1.43 -33.27
CA GLY A 232 -5.24 -0.40 -32.29
C GLY A 232 -6.24 0.75 -32.14
N ILE A 233 -6.07 1.57 -31.10
CA ILE A 233 -6.68 2.91 -30.99
C ILE A 233 -5.64 3.95 -31.41
N GLY A 234 -5.42 4.09 -32.72
CA GLY A 234 -4.30 4.86 -33.29
C GLY A 234 -4.39 6.40 -33.15
N THR A 235 -5.54 6.96 -32.78
CA THR A 235 -5.65 8.38 -32.41
C THR A 235 -6.63 8.53 -31.27
N PHE A 236 -6.20 9.16 -30.18
CA PHE A 236 -7.07 9.41 -29.02
C PHE A 236 -6.78 10.82 -28.49
N THR A 237 -7.41 11.86 -29.05
CA THR A 237 -7.08 13.25 -28.70
C THR A 237 -8.30 14.14 -28.53
N ASN A 238 -8.36 14.86 -27.39
CA ASN A 238 -9.46 15.75 -27.05
C ASN A 238 -10.81 15.01 -27.15
N ALA A 239 -10.88 13.85 -26.52
CA ALA A 239 -12.00 12.93 -26.63
C ALA A 239 -12.52 12.53 -25.25
N GLU A 240 -13.80 12.21 -25.19
CA GLU A 240 -14.51 11.79 -23.98
C GLU A 240 -15.12 10.42 -24.24
N VAL A 241 -14.72 9.39 -23.49
CA VAL A 241 -15.26 8.03 -23.58
C VAL A 241 -15.92 7.68 -22.25
N GLY A 242 -17.20 7.36 -22.26
CA GLY A 242 -18.00 7.18 -21.04
C GLY A 242 -17.73 5.86 -20.31
N LYS A 243 -17.18 4.85 -20.98
CA LYS A 243 -16.78 3.56 -20.43
C LYS A 243 -15.32 3.25 -20.75
N THR A 244 -14.96 1.97 -20.82
CA THR A 244 -13.63 1.44 -21.18
C THR A 244 -13.27 1.74 -22.63
N ALA A 245 -11.97 1.97 -22.88
CA ALA A 245 -11.37 1.93 -24.20
C ALA A 245 -10.45 0.70 -24.29
N ARG A 246 -10.73 -0.21 -25.23
CA ARG A 246 -10.03 -1.48 -25.42
C ARG A 246 -9.48 -1.59 -26.85
N ALA A 247 -8.23 -2.01 -26.98
CA ALA A 247 -7.56 -2.28 -28.25
C ALA A 247 -6.97 -3.70 -28.29
N ASN A 248 -6.90 -4.30 -29.47
CA ASN A 248 -6.18 -5.55 -29.74
C ASN A 248 -4.90 -5.21 -30.52
N GLY A 249 -4.06 -4.41 -29.87
CA GLY A 249 -2.92 -3.65 -30.40
C GLY A 249 -2.76 -2.38 -29.57
N ASP A 250 -1.92 -1.43 -30.00
CA ASP A 250 -1.63 -0.21 -29.24
C ASP A 250 -2.86 0.64 -28.90
N VAL A 251 -2.86 1.24 -27.70
CA VAL A 251 -3.61 2.48 -27.42
C VAL A 251 -2.65 3.66 -27.54
N ALA A 252 -2.63 4.27 -28.73
CA ALA A 252 -1.86 5.48 -28.97
C ALA A 252 -2.27 6.60 -28.01
N THR A 253 -1.32 7.49 -27.70
CA THR A 253 -1.39 8.36 -26.50
C THR A 253 -2.74 9.05 -26.30
N VAL A 254 -3.47 8.63 -25.26
CA VAL A 254 -4.70 9.23 -24.73
C VAL A 254 -4.40 10.65 -24.27
N LYS A 255 -4.68 11.63 -25.13
CA LYS A 255 -4.15 12.99 -25.01
C LYS A 255 -5.23 14.05 -24.83
N ASN A 256 -5.14 14.81 -23.74
CA ASN A 256 -6.14 15.84 -23.38
C ASN A 256 -7.56 15.23 -23.33
N SER A 257 -7.70 13.99 -22.86
CA SER A 257 -8.91 13.18 -23.02
C SER A 257 -9.38 12.63 -21.67
N VAL A 258 -10.61 12.11 -21.63
CA VAL A 258 -11.22 11.56 -20.43
C VAL A 258 -11.83 10.19 -20.75
N VAL A 259 -11.60 9.20 -19.87
CA VAL A 259 -12.13 7.84 -19.99
C VAL A 259 -12.84 7.46 -18.68
N GLY A 260 -14.10 7.06 -18.79
CA GLY A 260 -14.96 6.73 -17.64
C GLY A 260 -14.83 5.30 -17.11
N GLY A 261 -14.22 4.42 -17.90
CA GLY A 261 -13.74 3.11 -17.48
C GLY A 261 -12.23 3.00 -17.61
N ASP A 262 -11.76 1.80 -17.93
CA ASP A 262 -10.34 1.46 -18.05
C ASP A 262 -9.77 1.80 -19.43
N VAL A 263 -8.44 1.79 -19.56
CA VAL A 263 -7.73 1.74 -20.85
C VAL A 263 -6.96 0.44 -20.92
N VAL A 264 -7.26 -0.41 -21.91
CA VAL A 264 -6.82 -1.82 -21.92
C VAL A 264 -6.32 -2.26 -23.29
N THR A 265 -5.16 -2.89 -23.37
CA THR A 265 -4.77 -3.72 -24.53
C THR A 265 -5.07 -5.21 -24.27
N VAL A 266 -5.30 -5.99 -25.33
CA VAL A 266 -5.71 -7.40 -25.21
C VAL A 266 -4.48 -8.27 -24.96
N SER A 267 -4.63 -9.31 -24.13
CA SER A 267 -3.53 -10.21 -23.80
C SER A 267 -3.00 -10.97 -25.02
N GLY A 268 -1.68 -10.98 -25.19
CA GLY A 268 -0.99 -11.51 -26.38
C GLY A 268 -1.02 -10.58 -27.61
N SER A 269 -1.33 -9.29 -27.43
CA SER A 269 -1.33 -8.28 -28.50
C SER A 269 -0.13 -7.33 -28.46
N ASP A 270 0.82 -7.51 -27.52
CA ASP A 270 2.02 -6.68 -27.27
C ASP A 270 1.80 -5.15 -27.20
N GLY A 271 0.55 -4.73 -27.08
CA GLY A 271 0.13 -3.37 -27.37
C GLY A 271 0.46 -2.41 -26.25
N ASP A 272 1.14 -1.31 -26.59
CA ASP A 272 1.55 -0.25 -25.67
C ASP A 272 0.36 0.67 -25.30
N VAL A 273 0.43 1.30 -24.13
CA VAL A 273 -0.48 2.38 -23.72
C VAL A 273 0.27 3.68 -23.45
N GLY A 274 -0.20 4.79 -24.02
CA GLY A 274 0.25 6.14 -23.66
C GLY A 274 -0.85 7.01 -23.07
N ILE A 275 -0.56 7.82 -22.05
CA ILE A 275 -1.46 8.78 -21.43
C ILE A 275 -0.79 10.16 -21.27
N LYS A 276 -1.47 11.24 -21.68
CA LYS A 276 -0.95 12.60 -21.52
C LYS A 276 -2.04 13.66 -21.29
N ASN A 277 -1.96 14.43 -20.20
CA ASN A 277 -2.95 15.46 -19.84
C ASN A 277 -4.39 14.90 -19.73
N SER A 278 -4.56 13.69 -19.22
CA SER A 278 -5.81 12.93 -19.33
C SER A 278 -6.26 12.33 -18.00
N LYS A 279 -7.55 12.01 -17.89
CA LYS A 279 -8.18 11.48 -16.68
C LYS A 279 -8.86 10.13 -16.98
N ILE A 280 -8.50 9.09 -16.23
CA ILE A 280 -9.03 7.73 -16.36
C ILE A 280 -9.71 7.35 -15.03
N ALA A 281 -11.02 7.10 -15.06
CA ALA A 281 -11.77 6.71 -13.86
C ALA A 281 -11.67 5.22 -13.53
N GLY A 282 -11.24 4.38 -14.47
CA GLY A 282 -10.80 3.01 -14.23
C GLY A 282 -9.30 2.89 -13.98
N GLY A 283 -8.76 1.71 -14.28
CA GLY A 283 -7.32 1.42 -14.33
C GLY A 283 -6.72 1.51 -15.73
N ILE A 284 -5.46 1.09 -15.85
CA ILE A 284 -4.77 0.87 -17.12
C ILE A 284 -4.18 -0.53 -17.11
N GLU A 285 -4.38 -1.29 -18.19
CA GLU A 285 -3.80 -2.62 -18.40
C GLU A 285 -3.15 -2.67 -19.78
N SER A 286 -1.84 -2.87 -19.82
CA SER A 286 -1.03 -2.97 -21.03
C SER A 286 -0.42 -4.36 -21.15
N ASP A 287 -0.57 -5.01 -22.30
CA ASP A 287 0.11 -6.25 -22.68
C ASP A 287 1.51 -6.01 -23.27
N GLY A 288 1.82 -4.76 -23.62
CA GLY A 288 3.17 -4.22 -23.76
C GLY A 288 3.53 -3.33 -22.58
N GLY A 289 4.30 -2.27 -22.85
CA GLY A 289 4.72 -1.27 -21.87
C GLY A 289 3.76 -0.09 -21.72
N ILE A 290 4.12 0.85 -20.85
CA ILE A 290 3.44 2.14 -20.65
C ILE A 290 4.47 3.28 -20.77
N GLY A 291 4.83 3.60 -22.02
CA GLY A 291 5.93 4.51 -22.33
C GLY A 291 5.67 5.98 -21.98
N THR A 292 4.49 6.52 -22.29
CA THR A 292 4.12 7.92 -21.96
C THR A 292 3.09 7.96 -20.83
N PHE A 293 3.40 8.59 -19.69
CA PHE A 293 2.45 8.76 -18.59
C PHE A 293 2.63 10.14 -17.92
N THR A 294 2.28 11.21 -18.63
CA THR A 294 2.58 12.58 -18.17
C THR A 294 1.33 13.40 -17.88
N ASN A 295 1.28 14.02 -16.69
CA ASN A 295 0.17 14.88 -16.27
C ASN A 295 -1.19 14.16 -16.34
N ALA A 296 -1.25 12.97 -15.76
CA ALA A 296 -2.43 12.10 -15.83
C ALA A 296 -2.94 11.73 -14.44
N GLU A 297 -4.26 11.54 -14.34
CA GLU A 297 -4.93 11.05 -13.13
C GLU A 297 -5.61 9.71 -13.48
N VAL A 298 -5.25 8.64 -12.78
CA VAL A 298 -5.85 7.30 -12.92
C VAL A 298 -6.42 6.90 -11.56
N SER A 299 -7.67 6.45 -11.52
CA SER A 299 -8.31 6.09 -10.24
C SER A 299 -7.94 4.68 -9.78
N GLY A 300 -7.80 3.75 -10.72
CA GLY A 300 -7.42 2.36 -10.45
C GLY A 300 -5.92 2.10 -10.49
N THR A 301 -5.59 0.80 -10.57
CA THR A 301 -4.24 0.27 -10.77
C THR A 301 -3.74 0.52 -12.19
N VAL A 302 -2.42 0.67 -12.33
CA VAL A 302 -1.70 0.72 -13.60
C VAL A 302 -0.87 -0.55 -13.71
N ARG A 303 -1.13 -1.37 -14.74
CA ARG A 303 -0.47 -2.65 -14.98
C ARG A 303 0.12 -2.70 -16.39
N ALA A 304 1.35 -3.17 -16.54
CA ALA A 304 2.01 -3.35 -17.83
C ALA A 304 2.78 -4.68 -17.88
N ASN A 305 2.89 -5.29 -19.06
CA ASN A 305 3.69 -6.49 -19.32
C ASN A 305 5.01 -6.07 -20.02
N GLY A 306 5.69 -5.14 -19.36
CA GLY A 306 6.86 -4.38 -19.81
C GLY A 306 6.96 -3.11 -18.95
N ASP A 307 7.87 -2.20 -19.30
CA ASP A 307 8.15 -1.00 -18.48
C ASP A 307 6.92 -0.14 -18.13
N VAL A 308 6.87 0.35 -16.89
CA VAL A 308 6.02 1.48 -16.50
C VAL A 308 6.88 2.71 -16.20
N GLY A 309 6.79 3.72 -17.07
CA GLY A 309 7.13 5.07 -16.65
C GLY A 309 8.51 5.59 -17.03
N GLY A 310 9.11 5.12 -18.12
CA GLY A 310 10.15 5.88 -18.85
C GLY A 310 9.77 7.38 -19.06
N SER A 311 8.46 7.69 -19.06
CA SER A 311 7.94 9.06 -18.93
C SER A 311 6.86 9.29 -17.84
N MET A 312 6.81 8.54 -16.71
CA MET A 312 5.80 8.82 -15.66
C MET A 312 6.15 10.09 -14.86
N LYS A 313 5.41 11.17 -15.11
CA LYS A 313 5.76 12.53 -14.69
C LYS A 313 4.53 13.39 -14.35
N ASN A 314 4.50 14.05 -13.19
CA ASN A 314 3.42 14.95 -12.77
C ASN A 314 2.03 14.27 -12.70
N SER A 315 1.98 13.00 -12.30
CA SER A 315 0.80 12.15 -12.41
C SER A 315 0.26 11.73 -11.04
N ALA A 316 -0.90 11.07 -11.01
CA ALA A 316 -1.45 10.45 -9.81
C ALA A 316 -2.15 9.13 -10.16
N VAL A 317 -1.85 8.07 -9.41
CA VAL A 317 -2.43 6.74 -9.53
C VAL A 317 -3.12 6.40 -8.21
N GLY A 318 -4.41 6.08 -8.26
CA GLY A 318 -5.24 5.79 -7.08
C GLY A 318 -5.14 4.35 -6.58
N GLY A 319 -4.67 3.42 -7.41
CA GLY A 319 -4.29 2.07 -7.04
C GLY A 319 -2.77 1.87 -7.07
N ASP A 320 -2.37 0.65 -7.42
CA ASP A 320 -0.98 0.21 -7.51
C ASP A 320 -0.34 0.56 -8.87
N VAL A 321 0.98 0.44 -8.96
CA VAL A 321 1.75 0.42 -10.22
C VAL A 321 2.49 -0.92 -10.30
N ILE A 322 2.21 -1.74 -11.31
CA ILE A 322 2.64 -3.14 -11.36
C ILE A 322 3.18 -3.50 -12.75
N THR A 323 4.36 -4.10 -12.85
CA THR A 323 4.77 -4.88 -14.03
C THR A 323 4.44 -6.37 -13.87
N VAL A 324 4.20 -7.07 -14.98
CA VAL A 324 3.77 -8.49 -14.96
C VAL A 324 4.95 -9.39 -14.65
N SER A 325 4.71 -10.46 -13.88
CA SER A 325 5.76 -11.41 -13.54
C SER A 325 6.29 -12.17 -14.75
N GLY A 326 7.62 -12.21 -14.91
CA GLY A 326 8.32 -12.72 -16.08
C GLY A 326 8.33 -11.74 -17.27
N SER A 327 8.13 -10.44 -17.04
CA SER A 327 8.13 -9.39 -18.08
C SER A 327 9.30 -8.43 -18.01
N ASP A 328 10.27 -8.65 -17.11
CA ASP A 328 11.50 -7.84 -16.86
C ASP A 328 11.29 -6.31 -16.74
N GLY A 329 10.04 -5.89 -16.52
CA GLY A 329 9.63 -4.51 -16.74
C GLY A 329 10.00 -3.59 -15.58
N ASP A 330 10.71 -2.50 -15.91
CA ASP A 330 11.17 -1.50 -14.96
C ASP A 330 10.04 -0.51 -14.56
N VAL A 331 10.16 0.07 -13.36
CA VAL A 331 9.29 1.16 -12.90
C VAL A 331 10.10 2.45 -12.63
N SER A 332 9.69 3.55 -13.27
CA SER A 332 10.30 4.87 -13.09
C SER A 332 9.24 5.96 -12.89
N ILE A 333 9.31 6.73 -11.79
CA ILE A 333 8.23 7.67 -11.41
C ILE A 333 8.78 8.98 -10.84
N LYS A 334 8.38 10.12 -11.43
CA LYS A 334 8.91 11.44 -11.04
C LYS A 334 7.79 12.45 -10.78
N SER A 335 7.88 13.23 -9.70
CA SER A 335 6.93 14.29 -9.33
C SER A 335 5.47 13.81 -9.31
N SER A 336 5.22 12.59 -8.81
CA SER A 336 3.92 11.93 -8.95
C SER A 336 3.48 11.26 -7.64
N THR A 337 2.24 10.78 -7.59
CA THR A 337 1.71 10.07 -6.42
C THR A 337 1.19 8.70 -6.84
N VAL A 338 1.55 7.66 -6.10
CA VAL A 338 0.96 6.31 -6.19
C VAL A 338 0.31 6.03 -4.83
N CYS A 339 -1.00 5.78 -4.80
CA CYS A 339 -1.71 5.59 -3.53
C CYS A 339 -1.61 4.15 -3.00
N GLY A 340 -1.37 3.18 -3.88
CA GLY A 340 -1.09 1.80 -3.52
C GLY A 340 0.41 1.47 -3.52
N THR A 341 0.71 0.21 -3.82
CA THR A 341 2.05 -0.39 -3.87
C THR A 341 2.68 -0.17 -5.26
N ILE A 342 4.02 -0.14 -5.32
CA ILE A 342 4.77 -0.32 -6.56
C ILE A 342 5.32 -1.74 -6.58
N ARG A 343 5.10 -2.49 -7.68
CA ARG A 343 5.77 -3.76 -7.93
C ARG A 343 6.43 -3.76 -9.30
N ALA A 344 7.75 -3.87 -9.33
CA ALA A 344 8.53 -4.18 -10.53
C ALA A 344 8.87 -5.67 -10.59
N ASP A 345 8.92 -6.21 -11.81
CA ASP A 345 9.51 -7.51 -12.14
C ASP A 345 10.95 -7.37 -12.68
N GLY A 346 11.29 -6.18 -13.20
CA GLY A 346 12.66 -5.66 -13.25
C GLY A 346 12.95 -4.78 -12.03
N GLY A 347 13.61 -3.64 -12.24
CA GLY A 347 14.00 -2.67 -11.20
C GLY A 347 13.02 -1.51 -11.01
N VAL A 348 13.16 -0.78 -9.89
CA VAL A 348 12.50 0.51 -9.62
C VAL A 348 13.53 1.65 -9.73
N GLY A 349 14.00 1.90 -10.96
CA GLY A 349 15.23 2.65 -11.22
C GLY A 349 15.28 4.15 -10.88
N GLU A 350 14.16 4.87 -10.73
CA GLU A 350 14.16 6.22 -10.10
C GLU A 350 12.76 6.64 -9.60
N LEU A 351 12.57 6.67 -8.28
CA LEU A 351 11.46 7.39 -7.62
C LEU A 351 11.93 8.79 -7.21
N LYS A 352 11.40 9.87 -7.78
CA LYS A 352 11.92 11.24 -7.51
C LYS A 352 10.87 12.31 -7.32
N ASN A 353 10.84 12.92 -6.13
CA ASN A 353 9.73 13.74 -5.66
C ASN A 353 8.39 12.97 -5.79
N THR A 354 8.42 11.69 -5.43
CA THR A 354 7.31 10.75 -5.62
C THR A 354 6.81 10.24 -4.28
N ASP A 355 5.51 10.36 -4.04
CA ASP A 355 4.88 9.82 -2.84
C ASP A 355 4.25 8.46 -3.16
N VAL A 356 4.63 7.41 -2.43
CA VAL A 356 4.08 6.05 -2.52
C VAL A 356 3.31 5.75 -1.22
N GLY A 357 2.05 5.32 -1.33
CA GLY A 357 1.17 5.08 -0.19
C GLY A 357 1.25 3.68 0.41
N GLY A 358 1.69 2.69 -0.38
CA GLY A 358 2.05 1.36 0.06
C GLY A 358 3.55 1.11 -0.03
N ASP A 359 3.90 -0.15 -0.26
CA ASP A 359 5.26 -0.66 -0.32
C ASP A 359 5.89 -0.47 -1.73
N VAL A 360 7.19 -0.71 -1.84
CA VAL A 360 7.91 -0.81 -3.12
C VAL A 360 8.60 -2.17 -3.18
N VAL A 361 8.21 -3.02 -4.11
CA VAL A 361 8.77 -4.36 -4.29
C VAL A 361 9.35 -4.50 -5.70
N SER A 362 10.51 -5.14 -5.82
CA SER A 362 11.30 -5.21 -7.04
C SER A 362 12.00 -6.57 -7.15
N ASN A 363 12.33 -7.05 -8.36
CA ASN A 363 13.26 -8.18 -8.56
C ASN A 363 14.61 -7.67 -9.14
N GLY A 364 15.01 -6.48 -8.71
CA GLY A 364 16.21 -5.76 -9.12
C GLY A 364 16.25 -4.43 -8.38
N ASP A 365 17.20 -3.56 -8.70
CA ASP A 365 17.52 -2.37 -7.89
C ASP A 365 16.33 -1.43 -7.62
N VAL A 366 16.28 -0.83 -6.42
CA VAL A 366 15.32 0.22 -6.04
C VAL A 366 16.03 1.52 -5.68
N ALA A 367 15.76 2.58 -6.44
CA ALA A 367 16.28 3.92 -6.15
C ALA A 367 15.19 4.87 -5.59
N VAL A 368 15.14 5.01 -4.26
CA VAL A 368 14.29 5.99 -3.55
C VAL A 368 14.97 7.36 -3.56
N GLY A 369 14.95 8.00 -4.73
CA GLY A 369 15.57 9.29 -5.02
C GLY A 369 14.99 10.50 -4.27
N ASN A 370 15.76 11.60 -4.28
CA ASN A 370 15.52 12.81 -3.47
C ASN A 370 14.06 13.32 -3.50
N GLY A 371 13.56 13.70 -2.32
CA GLY A 371 12.23 14.28 -2.14
C GLY A 371 11.07 13.29 -2.26
N SER A 372 11.36 12.00 -2.43
CA SER A 372 10.34 10.95 -2.46
C SER A 372 10.02 10.43 -1.06
N LYS A 373 8.80 9.94 -0.87
CA LYS A 373 8.37 9.29 0.36
C LYS A 373 7.74 7.95 0.03
N VAL A 374 8.35 6.86 0.49
CA VAL A 374 7.70 5.55 0.54
C VAL A 374 7.03 5.42 1.89
N THR A 375 5.72 5.17 1.90
CA THR A 375 4.96 5.04 3.14
C THR A 375 5.11 3.63 3.72
N GLY A 376 5.14 2.59 2.87
CA GLY A 376 5.36 1.21 3.27
C GLY A 376 6.83 0.81 3.35
N ASP A 377 7.06 -0.50 3.20
CA ASP A 377 8.39 -1.11 3.19
C ASP A 377 9.04 -1.02 1.78
N VAL A 378 10.34 -1.26 1.68
CA VAL A 378 11.07 -1.43 0.42
C VAL A 378 11.73 -2.80 0.40
N THR A 379 11.47 -3.59 -0.64
CA THR A 379 11.99 -4.95 -0.78
C THR A 379 12.53 -5.21 -2.19
N THR A 380 13.76 -5.69 -2.30
CA THR A 380 14.31 -6.27 -3.56
C THR A 380 14.32 -7.79 -3.51
N ASN A 381 14.59 -8.42 -4.65
CA ASN A 381 14.83 -9.85 -4.81
C ASN A 381 15.93 -9.97 -5.88
N ASP A 382 16.48 -11.18 -6.08
CA ASP A 382 17.39 -11.51 -7.20
C ASP A 382 18.65 -10.61 -7.25
N ASP A 383 19.37 -10.53 -6.12
CA ASP A 383 20.60 -9.75 -5.91
C ASP A 383 20.45 -8.21 -6.07
N GLY A 384 19.23 -7.67 -6.01
CA GLY A 384 18.96 -6.25 -6.27
C GLY A 384 19.31 -5.28 -5.13
N ASP A 385 19.95 -4.14 -5.46
CA ASP A 385 20.39 -3.13 -4.49
C ASP A 385 19.27 -2.16 -4.05
N VAL A 386 19.39 -1.54 -2.86
CA VAL A 386 18.52 -0.43 -2.42
C VAL A 386 19.30 0.86 -2.14
N ALA A 387 18.96 1.94 -2.86
CA ALA A 387 19.53 3.27 -2.66
C ALA A 387 18.47 4.29 -2.16
N VAL A 388 18.57 4.70 -0.88
CA VAL A 388 17.70 5.71 -0.26
C VAL A 388 18.41 7.06 -0.22
N SER A 389 18.10 7.94 -1.18
CA SER A 389 18.84 9.19 -1.38
C SER A 389 18.50 10.31 -0.38
N ASN A 390 19.38 11.32 -0.28
CA ASN A 390 19.21 12.42 0.67
C ASN A 390 17.88 13.18 0.49
N GLY A 391 17.16 13.34 1.59
CA GLY A 391 15.87 14.00 1.64
C GLY A 391 14.72 13.17 1.06
N SER A 392 14.90 11.85 0.91
CA SER A 392 13.80 10.90 0.83
C SER A 392 13.56 10.20 2.16
N THR A 393 12.40 9.56 2.31
CA THR A 393 12.01 8.82 3.52
C THR A 393 11.34 7.51 3.14
N VAL A 394 11.81 6.41 3.72
CA VAL A 394 11.11 5.12 3.78
C VAL A 394 10.49 5.03 5.18
N GLY A 395 9.16 4.94 5.26
CA GLY A 395 8.45 4.82 6.53
C GLY A 395 8.45 3.40 7.11
N GLY A 396 8.66 2.40 6.25
CA GLY A 396 8.80 1.01 6.65
C GLY A 396 10.25 0.58 6.84
N SER A 397 10.46 -0.73 6.80
CA SER A 397 11.79 -1.34 6.75
C SER A 397 12.35 -1.36 5.32
N VAL A 398 13.65 -1.58 5.19
CA VAL A 398 14.35 -1.90 3.93
C VAL A 398 14.89 -3.31 4.01
N ASP A 399 14.58 -4.15 3.03
CA ASP A 399 15.00 -5.55 2.94
C ASP A 399 15.60 -5.79 1.54
N ALA A 400 16.89 -6.14 1.47
CA ALA A 400 17.60 -6.24 0.20
C ALA A 400 18.34 -7.58 0.02
N ASP A 401 18.13 -8.19 -1.15
CA ASP A 401 18.92 -9.34 -1.63
C ASP A 401 20.32 -8.91 -2.18
N GLY A 402 20.62 -7.60 -2.20
CA GLY A 402 21.92 -7.01 -2.57
C GLY A 402 22.43 -6.01 -1.53
N ASP A 403 23.12 -4.95 -1.98
CA ASP A 403 23.68 -3.91 -1.11
C ASP A 403 22.63 -2.83 -0.73
N VAL A 404 22.81 -2.18 0.43
CA VAL A 404 21.96 -1.05 0.87
C VAL A 404 22.78 0.21 1.11
N THR A 405 22.44 1.31 0.42
CA THR A 405 23.03 2.64 0.64
C THR A 405 21.97 3.64 1.09
N ILE A 406 22.16 4.25 2.26
CA ILE A 406 21.21 5.20 2.87
C ILE A 406 21.86 6.55 3.12
N SER A 407 21.46 7.56 2.35
CA SER A 407 21.69 8.99 2.61
C SER A 407 20.44 9.73 3.10
N GLY A 408 19.26 9.09 3.05
CA GLY A 408 17.96 9.60 3.48
C GLY A 408 17.55 9.10 4.87
N THR A 409 16.24 8.92 5.10
CA THR A 409 15.72 8.40 6.38
C THR A 409 14.96 7.09 6.17
N VAL A 410 15.24 6.09 7.02
CA VAL A 410 14.46 4.85 7.15
C VAL A 410 13.87 4.82 8.57
N GLU A 411 12.54 4.70 8.68
CA GLU A 411 11.83 4.72 9.98
C GLU A 411 11.67 3.32 10.61
N GLY A 412 12.08 2.26 9.91
CA GLY A 412 12.15 0.87 10.40
C GLY A 412 13.56 0.27 10.28
N ASP A 413 13.60 -1.06 10.30
CA ASP A 413 14.84 -1.84 10.26
C ASP A 413 15.44 -1.90 8.84
N VAL A 414 16.73 -2.21 8.75
CA VAL A 414 17.46 -2.39 7.49
C VAL A 414 18.13 -3.76 7.48
N THR A 415 17.80 -4.58 6.49
CA THR A 415 18.41 -5.90 6.24
C THR A 415 19.03 -5.93 4.86
N ALA A 416 20.25 -6.47 4.74
CA ALA A 416 20.93 -6.72 3.48
C ALA A 416 21.65 -8.08 3.52
N THR A 417 21.65 -8.82 2.40
CA THR A 417 22.57 -9.95 2.18
C THR A 417 23.94 -9.47 1.68
N GLY A 418 24.02 -8.25 1.15
CA GLY A 418 25.26 -7.55 0.81
C GLY A 418 25.76 -6.64 1.92
N ASP A 419 26.44 -5.56 1.54
CA ASP A 419 26.98 -4.54 2.44
C ASP A 419 25.92 -3.47 2.79
N VAL A 420 26.00 -2.87 3.98
CA VAL A 420 25.18 -1.71 4.36
C VAL A 420 26.03 -0.46 4.58
N THR A 421 25.79 0.58 3.78
CA THR A 421 26.41 1.90 3.92
C THR A 421 25.40 2.96 4.35
N ILE A 422 25.52 3.45 5.59
CA ILE A 422 24.78 4.61 6.10
C ILE A 422 25.64 5.86 5.94
N GLU A 423 25.40 6.64 4.87
CA GLU A 423 26.16 7.86 4.60
C GLU A 423 25.95 8.95 5.68
N SER A 424 26.81 9.97 5.69
CA SER A 424 26.80 11.06 6.70
C SER A 424 25.49 11.86 6.88
N SER A 425 24.51 11.74 5.97
CA SER A 425 23.16 12.29 6.13
C SER A 425 22.06 11.24 6.34
N GLY A 426 22.44 9.96 6.31
CA GLY A 426 21.58 8.82 6.57
C GLY A 426 21.09 8.78 8.02
N THR A 427 19.86 8.33 8.21
CA THR A 427 19.28 8.07 9.53
C THR A 427 18.42 6.82 9.47
N VAL A 428 18.71 5.83 10.32
CA VAL A 428 17.91 4.62 10.50
C VAL A 428 17.34 4.64 11.93
N LEU A 429 16.03 4.38 12.08
CA LEU A 429 15.32 4.39 13.37
C LEU A 429 14.86 2.98 13.78
N GLY A 430 15.70 1.99 13.46
CA GLY A 430 15.53 0.57 13.73
C GLY A 430 16.88 -0.13 13.66
N ASP A 431 16.87 -1.45 13.72
CA ASP A 431 18.09 -2.27 13.74
C ASP A 431 18.69 -2.37 12.32
N VAL A 432 20.00 -2.55 12.21
CA VAL A 432 20.73 -2.74 10.95
C VAL A 432 21.41 -4.11 10.96
N THR A 433 21.09 -4.95 9.99
CA THR A 433 21.69 -6.27 9.79
C THR A 433 22.24 -6.40 8.37
N ALA A 434 23.49 -6.82 8.25
CA ALA A 434 24.12 -7.17 6.97
C ALA A 434 24.76 -8.57 7.06
N ASP A 435 24.68 -9.39 6.02
CA ASP A 435 25.56 -10.56 5.89
C ASP A 435 27.00 -10.13 5.45
N GLY A 436 27.14 -8.96 4.80
CA GLY A 436 28.41 -8.32 4.45
C GLY A 436 28.96 -7.36 5.52
N ASP A 437 29.71 -6.35 5.07
CA ASP A 437 30.28 -5.28 5.91
C ASP A 437 29.24 -4.18 6.22
N VAL A 438 29.40 -3.48 7.35
CA VAL A 438 28.55 -2.30 7.69
C VAL A 438 29.40 -1.06 7.91
N THR A 439 29.14 -0.01 7.12
CA THR A 439 29.77 1.31 7.24
C THR A 439 28.77 2.36 7.76
N VAL A 440 29.00 2.89 8.97
CA VAL A 440 28.12 3.90 9.61
C VAL A 440 28.80 5.26 9.75
N ASP A 441 28.54 6.12 8.76
CA ASP A 441 29.00 7.50 8.71
C ASP A 441 27.92 8.50 9.21
N GLY A 442 26.64 8.10 9.15
CA GLY A 442 25.43 8.81 9.61
C GLY A 442 24.97 8.44 11.02
N THR A 443 23.65 8.24 11.21
CA THR A 443 23.02 7.91 12.51
C THR A 443 22.18 6.63 12.42
N VAL A 444 22.29 5.78 13.44
CA VAL A 444 21.42 4.59 13.66
C VAL A 444 20.89 4.66 15.10
N GLU A 445 19.58 4.50 15.28
CA GLU A 445 18.90 4.43 16.59
C GLU A 445 18.36 3.01 16.85
N GLY A 446 19.23 2.01 16.73
CA GLY A 446 18.99 0.57 16.92
C GLY A 446 20.30 -0.19 17.04
N ASP A 447 20.23 -1.51 17.16
CA ASP A 447 21.42 -2.38 17.20
C ASP A 447 22.00 -2.58 15.78
N VAL A 448 23.31 -2.81 15.67
CA VAL A 448 24.01 -3.01 14.38
C VAL A 448 24.72 -4.35 14.40
N SER A 449 24.45 -5.19 13.39
CA SER A 449 25.04 -6.51 13.20
C SER A 449 25.56 -6.67 11.77
N ALA A 450 26.73 -7.29 11.63
CA ALA A 450 27.38 -7.59 10.37
C ALA A 450 27.89 -9.04 10.37
N GLY A 451 27.90 -9.69 9.20
CA GLY A 451 28.68 -10.90 8.98
C GLY A 451 30.16 -10.61 8.69
N GLY A 452 30.46 -9.40 8.21
CA GLY A 452 31.79 -8.82 8.03
C GLY A 452 32.19 -7.81 9.11
N ASP A 453 32.97 -6.80 8.73
CA ASP A 453 33.47 -5.75 9.61
C ASP A 453 32.44 -4.62 9.83
N ILE A 454 32.43 -4.00 11.02
CA ILE A 454 31.65 -2.79 11.32
C ILE A 454 32.60 -1.59 11.48
N ASP A 455 32.65 -0.69 10.48
CA ASP A 455 33.35 0.61 10.59
C ASP A 455 32.33 1.75 10.80
N GLY A 456 32.62 2.66 11.73
CA GLY A 456 31.72 3.80 11.95
C GLY A 456 31.95 4.56 13.24
N LYS A 457 31.47 5.82 13.26
CA LYS A 457 31.65 6.71 14.42
C LYS A 457 30.73 6.40 15.60
N ASN A 458 29.73 5.54 15.38
CA ASN A 458 28.72 5.14 16.35
C ASN A 458 28.73 3.62 16.61
N SER A 459 29.82 2.93 16.24
CA SER A 459 30.04 1.53 16.59
C SER A 459 30.38 1.43 18.09
N GLU A 460 29.35 1.39 18.92
CA GLU A 460 29.44 0.73 20.22
C GLU A 460 29.29 -0.78 19.95
N SER A 461 30.38 -1.42 19.54
CA SER A 461 30.46 -2.87 19.39
C SER A 461 30.16 -3.54 20.73
N GLY A 462 28.91 -3.97 20.90
CA GLY A 462 28.48 -4.77 22.02
C GLY A 462 28.86 -6.22 21.80
N ASP A 463 30.14 -6.56 22.02
CA ASP A 463 30.60 -7.87 22.48
C ASP A 463 32.14 -7.84 22.63
N ASP A 464 32.58 -7.70 23.88
CA ASP A 464 33.94 -8.00 24.38
C ASP A 464 33.76 -8.51 25.84
N GLU A 465 32.86 -9.49 26.06
CA GLU A 465 32.84 -10.30 27.30
C GLU A 465 33.91 -11.41 27.26
N ASP A 466 35.14 -11.04 26.89
CA ASP A 466 36.35 -11.86 27.08
C ASP A 466 36.84 -11.74 28.55
N ASP A 467 35.96 -12.09 29.49
CA ASP A 467 36.29 -12.27 30.90
C ASP A 467 36.88 -13.68 31.14
N ASP A 468 38.16 -13.70 31.49
CA ASP A 468 38.86 -14.64 32.38
C ASP A 468 39.16 -16.10 31.93
N ASP A 469 40.46 -16.31 31.67
CA ASP A 469 41.36 -17.26 32.37
C ASP A 469 41.51 -18.75 31.98
N ASP A 470 42.73 -19.24 32.28
CA ASP A 470 43.22 -20.63 32.43
C ASP A 470 43.29 -21.52 31.16
N ASP A 471 44.45 -22.05 30.71
CA ASP A 471 45.58 -22.60 31.48
C ASP A 471 46.91 -22.69 30.65
N GLU A 472 48.03 -22.88 31.36
CA GLU A 472 49.39 -23.05 30.83
C GLU A 472 49.70 -24.52 30.37
N ASP A 473 50.79 -24.68 29.59
CA ASP A 473 51.60 -25.90 29.38
C ASP A 473 50.97 -27.17 28.74
N ASP A 474 51.51 -27.62 27.60
CA ASP A 474 52.42 -28.80 27.59
C ASP A 474 53.02 -29.08 26.19
N ASP A 475 54.28 -29.51 26.25
CA ASP A 475 55.28 -29.67 25.19
C ASP A 475 55.06 -30.77 24.10
N ASP A 476 55.78 -30.58 22.98
CA ASP A 476 56.52 -31.57 22.16
C ASP A 476 55.80 -32.64 21.26
N ASP A 477 56.61 -33.17 20.32
CA ASP A 477 56.44 -34.36 19.44
C ASP A 477 55.40 -34.23 18.28
N ASP A 478 55.74 -34.31 16.97
CA ASP A 478 56.81 -35.04 16.26
C ASP A 478 57.14 -34.42 14.88
N ASP A 479 58.43 -34.47 14.49
CA ASP A 479 58.90 -34.42 13.09
C ASP A 479 58.75 -35.83 12.45
N ASP A 480 58.31 -35.91 11.18
CA ASP A 480 58.57 -37.01 10.21
C ASP A 480 57.89 -36.57 8.88
N ASP A 481 58.61 -35.98 7.92
CA ASP A 481 59.47 -36.59 6.88
C ASP A 481 58.70 -37.37 5.76
N ASP A 482 59.02 -36.97 4.52
CA ASP A 482 58.98 -37.69 3.23
C ASP A 482 57.69 -38.39 2.73
N ASP A 483 57.23 -37.99 1.53
CA ASP A 483 57.55 -38.75 0.30
C ASP A 483 57.13 -37.97 -0.98
N ASP A 484 57.93 -38.11 -2.05
CA ASP A 484 57.67 -37.63 -3.42
C ASP A 484 56.67 -38.57 -4.16
N ASP A 485 56.69 -38.57 -5.50
CA ASP A 485 55.96 -39.41 -6.47
C ASP A 485 54.54 -38.87 -6.87
N ASP A 486 54.17 -38.74 -8.15
CA ASP A 486 54.83 -39.13 -9.41
C ASP A 486 54.42 -38.23 -10.60
N GLU A 487 55.16 -38.34 -11.70
CA GLU A 487 54.99 -37.61 -12.98
C GLU A 487 53.91 -38.20 -13.91
N ASP A 488 53.37 -37.34 -14.78
CA ASP A 488 52.97 -37.58 -16.19
C ASP A 488 51.78 -38.51 -16.59
N ASP A 489 51.51 -38.46 -17.91
CA ASP A 489 50.59 -39.25 -18.76
C ASP A 489 49.06 -38.97 -18.63
N ASP A 490 48.28 -38.77 -19.71
CA ASP A 490 48.56 -38.85 -21.16
C ASP A 490 47.58 -37.96 -21.98
N ASP A 491 47.93 -37.69 -23.24
CA ASP A 491 47.08 -37.06 -24.25
C ASP A 491 45.88 -37.94 -24.66
N ASP A 492 44.84 -37.34 -25.24
CA ASP A 492 44.08 -37.97 -26.35
C ASP A 492 43.39 -36.87 -27.19
N ASP A 493 43.86 -36.72 -28.43
CA ASP A 493 43.22 -35.92 -29.49
C ASP A 493 41.88 -36.54 -29.92
N ASP A 494 40.98 -35.75 -30.51
CA ASP A 494 40.21 -36.23 -31.68
C ASP A 494 39.66 -35.03 -32.48
N ASP A 495 40.12 -34.99 -33.72
CA ASP A 495 39.99 -34.01 -34.80
C ASP A 495 38.55 -33.84 -35.38
N ASP A 496 38.53 -33.14 -36.53
CA ASP A 496 37.53 -33.10 -37.61
C ASP A 496 36.37 -32.07 -37.51
N ASP A 497 35.99 -31.36 -38.58
CA ASP A 497 36.73 -30.77 -39.72
C ASP A 497 35.74 -29.89 -40.53
N ASP A 498 36.23 -29.22 -41.60
CA ASP A 498 35.49 -28.69 -42.76
C ASP A 498 34.44 -27.56 -42.53
N ASP A 499 34.71 -26.30 -42.89
CA ASP A 499 34.81 -25.71 -44.25
C ASP A 499 33.46 -25.22 -44.84
N ASP A 500 33.36 -23.91 -45.11
CA ASP A 500 33.34 -23.41 -46.50
C ASP A 500 33.46 -21.87 -46.57
N GLU A 501 34.13 -21.37 -47.63
CA GLU A 501 34.57 -19.97 -47.80
C GLU A 501 33.56 -19.03 -48.53
N ASP A 502 34.06 -17.87 -48.96
CA ASP A 502 33.52 -16.89 -49.90
C ASP A 502 32.39 -15.94 -49.40
N GLY A 503 32.56 -14.62 -49.28
CA GLY A 503 33.67 -13.74 -49.65
C GLY A 503 33.27 -12.74 -50.75
N ASN A 504 33.33 -11.43 -50.46
CA ASN A 504 33.56 -10.43 -51.52
C ASN A 504 34.22 -9.15 -50.99
N ASN A 505 35.05 -8.56 -51.86
CA ASN A 505 36.00 -7.47 -51.61
C ASN A 505 35.49 -6.16 -52.25
N GLY A 506 35.64 -5.02 -51.55
CA GLY A 506 34.98 -3.76 -51.92
C GLY A 506 35.79 -2.49 -51.66
N ASN A 507 37.09 -2.49 -51.99
CA ASN A 507 37.98 -1.33 -51.85
C ASN A 507 37.48 -0.05 -52.58
N GLY A 508 37.49 1.12 -51.93
CA GLY A 508 37.00 2.37 -52.52
C GLY A 508 37.51 3.67 -51.89
N ARG A 509 38.80 3.99 -52.05
CA ARG A 509 39.36 5.30 -51.65
C ARG A 509 38.96 6.42 -52.62
N GLY A 510 38.53 7.58 -52.09
CA GLY A 510 39.03 8.85 -52.63
C GLY A 510 38.06 10.03 -52.86
N ASN A 511 38.50 11.19 -52.34
CA ASN A 511 38.58 12.47 -53.05
C ASN A 511 37.40 13.48 -52.98
N ASN A 512 37.48 14.40 -52.02
CA ASN A 512 37.66 15.86 -52.21
C ASN A 512 36.77 16.57 -53.27
N GLY A 513 35.87 17.47 -52.82
CA GLY A 513 35.03 18.30 -53.72
C GLY A 513 34.43 19.55 -53.07
N ASN A 514 35.05 20.71 -53.30
CA ASN A 514 34.53 22.04 -52.95
C ASN A 514 33.23 22.37 -53.73
N GLY A 515 32.26 23.05 -53.10
CA GLY A 515 31.08 23.59 -53.80
C GLY A 515 30.40 24.74 -53.06
N ARG A 516 30.50 25.98 -53.59
CA ARG A 516 29.81 27.18 -53.09
C ARG A 516 28.69 27.61 -54.05
N GLY A 517 27.55 28.05 -53.51
CA GLY A 517 26.46 28.81 -54.16
C GLY A 517 25.31 28.92 -53.15
N ARG A 518 24.75 30.06 -52.72
CA ARG A 518 24.41 31.38 -53.32
C ARG A 518 23.33 31.34 -54.41
N GLY A 519 22.27 32.12 -54.19
CA GLY A 519 20.96 32.12 -54.85
C GLY A 519 19.88 32.09 -53.74
N ASN A 520 19.25 33.18 -53.27
CA ASN A 520 18.52 34.28 -53.94
C ASN A 520 17.31 33.77 -54.72
N ASP A 521 16.10 34.35 -54.65
CA ASP A 521 15.47 35.38 -53.78
C ASP A 521 13.93 35.16 -53.84
N ASP A 522 13.12 36.14 -53.39
CA ASP A 522 11.72 36.44 -53.79
C ASP A 522 10.59 35.57 -53.12
N GLU A 523 9.71 36.17 -52.29
CA GLU A 523 8.39 36.79 -52.62
C GLU A 523 7.31 35.72 -52.90
N GLU A 524 6.05 35.73 -52.42
CA GLU A 524 5.08 36.67 -51.80
C GLU A 524 4.28 35.86 -50.71
N ASP A 525 3.39 36.34 -49.84
CA ASP A 525 2.23 37.26 -50.00
C ASP A 525 1.71 37.75 -48.61
N ASP A 526 0.78 38.73 -48.63
CA ASP A 526 0.11 39.39 -47.48
C ASP A 526 -0.85 38.52 -46.62
#